data_AF-A0A554VKE6-F1
#
_entry.id   AF-A0A554VKE6-F1
#
_cell.length_a   1.000
_cell.length_b   1.000
_cell.length_c   1.000
_cell.angle_alpha   90.00
_cell.angle_beta   90.00
_cell.angle_gamma   90.00
#
_symmetry.space_group_name_H-M   'P 1'
#
loop_
_entity.id
_entity.type
_entity.pdbx_description
1 polymer ?
#
loop_
_entity_poly.entity_id
_entity_poly.type
_entity_poly.pdbx_seq_one_letter_code
_entity_poly.pdbx_strand_id
1 'polypeptide(L)'
;MKKSITFLILISSFLGLNAQNEYDILINQTFISSIGSVCEETPEPDPCAGLEVYLILKFTKENISIVEKEISSCGSEYITSKLDYHWELIQNSEIKVHSIPKEIEYKFLKDLVLKMENGKIIGYKKLWNKKTSRIEFKNTKLL
;
A
#
# COMPACT_ATOMS: atom_id res chain seq x y z
N MET A 1 -56.92 -10.96 -39.18
CA MET A 1 -56.62 -11.26 -37.76
C MET A 1 -55.12 -11.11 -37.52
N LYS A 2 -54.73 -10.38 -36.47
CA LYS A 2 -53.45 -10.36 -35.71
C LYS A 2 -52.15 -10.20 -36.53
N LYS A 3 -51.58 -8.99 -36.69
CA LYS A 3 -50.64 -8.31 -35.76
C LYS A 3 -49.74 -9.27 -34.99
N SER A 4 -48.44 -9.27 -35.31
CA SER A 4 -47.40 -9.43 -34.28
C SER A 4 -46.22 -8.52 -34.64
N ILE A 5 -46.19 -7.38 -33.94
CA ILE A 5 -45.13 -6.38 -33.88
C ILE A 5 -44.27 -6.80 -32.69
N THR A 6 -42.96 -6.93 -32.94
CA THR A 6 -41.84 -6.59 -32.05
C THR A 6 -41.77 -7.23 -30.67
N PHE A 7 -40.68 -7.97 -30.39
CA PHE A 7 -39.93 -7.74 -29.15
C PHE A 7 -38.50 -8.31 -29.22
N LEU A 8 -37.55 -7.48 -29.66
CA LEU A 8 -36.13 -7.64 -29.34
C LEU A 8 -35.94 -7.02 -27.94
N ILE A 9 -36.23 -7.77 -26.87
CA ILE A 9 -36.00 -7.36 -25.48
C ILE A 9 -34.53 -7.55 -25.13
N LEU A 10 -33.85 -6.42 -24.93
CA LEU A 10 -32.90 -6.17 -23.84
C LEU A 10 -32.10 -7.39 -23.35
N ILE A 11 -31.01 -7.71 -24.05
CA ILE A 11 -29.89 -8.50 -23.48
C ILE A 11 -28.79 -7.53 -22.95
N SER A 12 -29.11 -6.26 -22.73
CA SER A 12 -28.14 -5.22 -22.35
C SER A 12 -28.05 -4.90 -20.86
N SER A 13 -28.69 -5.67 -19.96
CA SER A 13 -28.85 -5.22 -18.56
C SER A 13 -28.10 -6.01 -17.47
N PHE A 14 -27.29 -7.03 -17.79
CA PHE A 14 -26.61 -7.85 -16.76
C PHE A 14 -25.08 -7.81 -16.79
N LEU A 15 -24.50 -6.70 -17.25
CA LEU A 15 -23.16 -6.32 -16.77
C LEU A 15 -23.37 -5.47 -15.52
N GLY A 16 -23.79 -6.12 -14.43
CA GLY A 16 -23.62 -5.58 -13.09
C GLY A 16 -22.14 -5.40 -12.86
N LEU A 17 -21.61 -4.23 -13.21
CA LEU A 17 -20.34 -3.73 -12.72
C LEU A 17 -20.46 -3.73 -11.19
N ASN A 18 -20.02 -4.83 -10.57
CA ASN A 18 -19.61 -4.81 -9.17
C ASN A 18 -18.34 -3.96 -9.12
N ALA A 19 -18.50 -2.64 -9.23
CA ALA A 19 -17.48 -1.70 -8.82
C ALA A 19 -17.40 -1.84 -7.30
N GLN A 20 -16.62 -2.83 -6.84
CA GLN A 20 -16.22 -2.89 -5.44
C GLN A 20 -15.58 -1.54 -5.13
N ASN A 21 -16.14 -0.84 -4.13
CA ASN A 21 -15.62 0.45 -3.73
C ASN A 21 -14.16 0.25 -3.29
N GLU A 22 -13.24 1.03 -3.86
CA GLU A 22 -11.81 0.94 -3.52
C GLU A 22 -11.57 1.09 -2.01
N TYR A 23 -12.45 1.83 -1.32
CA TYR A 23 -12.45 1.92 0.13
C TYR A 23 -12.68 0.55 0.80
N ASP A 24 -13.65 -0.22 0.33
CA ASP A 24 -13.98 -1.54 0.91
C ASP A 24 -12.86 -2.56 0.69
N ILE A 25 -12.08 -2.41 -0.38
CA ILE A 25 -10.89 -3.23 -0.67
C ILE A 25 -9.78 -2.96 0.36
N LEU A 26 -9.73 -1.78 0.96
CA LEU A 26 -8.70 -1.38 1.92
C LEU A 26 -9.04 -1.81 3.35
N ILE A 27 -10.31 -1.72 3.76
CA ILE A 27 -10.68 -1.90 5.17
C ILE A 27 -10.30 -3.28 5.73
N ASN A 28 -9.67 -3.26 6.90
CA ASN A 28 -9.20 -4.43 7.64
C ASN A 28 -8.21 -5.30 6.86
N GLN A 29 -7.54 -4.70 5.86
CA GLN A 29 -6.49 -5.36 5.10
C GLN A 29 -5.11 -4.88 5.57
N THR A 30 -4.14 -5.78 5.43
CA THR A 30 -2.72 -5.47 5.60
C THR A 30 -2.03 -5.60 4.25
N PHE A 31 -1.18 -4.64 3.94
CA PHE A 31 -0.36 -4.64 2.73
C PHE A 31 1.11 -4.46 3.09
N ILE A 32 1.99 -5.08 2.30
CA ILE A 32 3.43 -5.05 2.54
C ILE A 32 4.20 -4.86 1.24
N SER A 33 5.30 -4.12 1.30
CA SER A 33 6.31 -4.09 0.24
C SER A 33 7.70 -4.03 0.84
N SER A 34 8.67 -4.65 0.15
CA SER A 34 10.08 -4.32 0.33
C SER A 34 10.31 -2.91 -0.20
N ILE A 35 10.99 -2.07 0.58
CA ILE A 35 11.26 -0.66 0.29
C ILE A 35 12.76 -0.35 0.18
N GLY A 36 13.61 -1.32 0.47
CA GLY A 36 15.05 -1.21 0.32
C GLY A 36 15.79 -2.32 1.06
N SER A 37 17.12 -2.25 0.99
CA SER A 37 18.01 -3.11 1.75
C SER A 37 19.22 -2.30 2.21
N VAL A 38 19.80 -2.69 3.34
CA VAL A 38 20.99 -2.08 3.93
C VAL A 38 22.03 -3.18 4.15
N CYS A 39 23.29 -2.89 3.85
CA CYS A 39 24.41 -3.72 4.28
C CYS A 39 25.12 -3.00 5.42
N GLU A 40 25.26 -3.65 6.56
CA GLU A 40 25.98 -3.13 7.71
C GLU A 40 27.47 -3.48 7.60
N GLU A 41 28.32 -2.48 7.80
CA GLU A 41 29.77 -2.71 7.87
C GLU A 41 30.11 -3.37 9.20
N THR A 42 30.77 -4.52 9.14
CA THR A 42 31.18 -5.29 10.32
C THR A 42 32.71 -5.39 10.38
N PRO A 43 33.33 -5.41 11.58
CA PRO A 43 34.78 -5.54 11.71
C PRO A 43 35.33 -6.87 11.18
N GLU A 44 34.54 -7.93 11.28
CA GLU A 44 34.83 -9.28 10.80
C GLU A 44 33.68 -9.74 9.89
N PRO A 45 33.90 -10.65 8.92
CA PRO A 45 32.84 -11.12 8.03
C PRO A 45 31.64 -11.70 8.79
N ASP A 46 30.51 -11.00 8.76
CA ASP A 46 29.24 -11.47 9.32
C ASP A 46 28.23 -11.75 8.18
N PRO A 47 27.83 -13.01 7.97
CA PRO A 47 26.85 -13.36 6.95
C PRO A 47 25.43 -12.82 7.23
N CYS A 48 25.17 -12.35 8.45
CA CYS A 48 23.88 -11.80 8.86
C CYS A 48 23.79 -10.28 8.73
N ALA A 49 24.90 -9.58 8.40
CA ALA A 49 25.00 -8.12 8.34
C ALA A 49 24.30 -7.46 7.13
N GLY A 50 23.31 -8.12 6.54
CA GLY A 50 22.43 -7.53 5.53
C GLY A 50 21.00 -7.45 6.07
N LEU A 51 20.34 -6.32 5.88
CA LEU A 51 18.95 -6.07 6.27
C LEU A 51 18.10 -5.82 5.04
N GLU A 52 16.93 -6.43 4.96
CA GLU A 52 15.86 -6.03 4.05
C GLU A 52 14.81 -5.23 4.82
N VAL A 53 14.44 -4.07 4.26
CA VAL A 53 13.52 -3.12 4.88
C VAL A 53 12.16 -3.23 4.21
N TYR A 54 11.12 -3.40 5.02
CA TYR A 54 9.73 -3.53 4.61
C TYR A 54 8.88 -2.39 5.17
N LEU A 55 7.94 -1.92 4.37
CA LEU A 55 6.86 -1.04 4.81
C LEU A 55 5.54 -1.81 4.81
N ILE A 56 4.87 -1.82 5.96
CA ILE A 56 3.61 -2.49 6.17
C ILE A 56 2.54 -1.45 6.43
N LEU A 57 1.42 -1.54 5.72
CA LEU A 57 0.26 -0.67 5.81
C LEU A 57 -0.93 -1.49 6.29
N LYS A 58 -1.43 -1.21 7.50
CA LYS A 58 -2.62 -1.86 8.07
C LYS A 58 -3.76 -0.87 8.12
N PHE A 59 -4.77 -1.10 7.29
CA PHE A 59 -5.92 -0.21 7.21
C PHE A 59 -7.03 -0.69 8.13
N THR A 60 -7.54 0.23 8.93
CA THR A 60 -8.83 0.12 9.63
C THR A 60 -9.76 1.18 9.06
N LYS A 61 -11.03 1.18 9.50
CA LYS A 61 -12.01 2.18 9.06
C LYS A 61 -11.55 3.63 9.31
N GLU A 62 -10.89 3.86 10.44
CA GLU A 62 -10.54 5.22 10.89
C GLU A 62 -9.05 5.53 10.76
N ASN A 63 -8.21 4.51 10.87
CA ASN A 63 -6.76 4.67 11.00
C ASN A 63 -5.99 3.76 10.05
N ILE A 64 -4.80 4.20 9.67
CA ILE A 64 -3.77 3.40 9.02
C ILE A 64 -2.60 3.25 10.01
N SER A 65 -2.21 2.01 10.29
CA SER A 65 -0.97 1.70 10.99
C SER A 65 0.13 1.46 9.97
N ILE A 66 1.21 2.23 10.08
CA ILE A 66 2.35 2.22 9.16
C ILE A 66 3.54 1.72 9.95
N VAL A 67 4.03 0.54 9.60
CA VAL A 67 5.13 -0.13 10.30
C VAL A 67 6.32 -0.28 9.36
N GLU A 68 7.48 0.20 9.80
CA GLU A 68 8.76 -0.11 9.17
C GLU A 68 9.36 -1.30 9.91
N LYS A 69 9.65 -2.36 9.15
CA LYS A 69 10.20 -3.62 9.68
C LYS A 69 11.48 -3.95 8.92
N GLU A 70 12.51 -4.36 9.62
CA GLU A 70 13.75 -4.85 9.06
C GLU A 70 13.85 -6.35 9.32
N ILE A 71 14.35 -7.11 8.34
CA ILE A 71 14.64 -8.53 8.47
C ILE A 71 16.10 -8.74 8.09
N SER A 72 16.89 -9.30 8.99
CA SER A 72 18.28 -9.64 8.69
C SER A 72 18.39 -10.79 7.71
N SER A 73 19.55 -10.94 7.08
CA SER A 73 19.84 -12.04 6.14
C SER A 73 19.74 -13.42 6.80
N CYS A 74 19.80 -13.45 8.13
CA CYS A 74 19.61 -14.64 8.96
C CYS A 74 18.20 -14.77 9.56
N GLY A 75 17.28 -13.87 9.20
CA GLY A 75 15.85 -13.95 9.53
C GLY A 75 15.43 -13.27 10.84
N SER A 76 16.32 -12.52 11.51
CA SER A 76 15.95 -11.75 12.70
C SER A 76 15.10 -10.55 12.30
N GLU A 77 13.95 -10.37 12.95
CA GLU A 77 13.02 -9.27 12.65
C GLU A 77 13.10 -8.14 13.68
N TYR A 78 13.06 -6.89 13.18
CA TYR A 78 13.12 -5.68 14.00
C TYR A 78 12.05 -4.69 13.55
N ILE A 79 11.26 -4.15 14.48
CA ILE A 79 10.34 -3.05 14.19
C ILE A 79 11.07 -1.74 14.49
N THR A 80 11.38 -0.96 13.47
CA THR A 80 12.15 0.29 13.60
C THR A 80 11.26 1.54 13.63
N SER A 81 10.00 1.40 13.22
CA SER A 81 8.99 2.46 13.32
C SER A 81 7.60 1.88 13.36
N LYS A 82 6.72 2.51 14.15
CA LYS A 82 5.28 2.30 14.10
C LYS A 82 4.58 3.64 14.26
N LEU A 83 3.77 4.00 13.27
CA LEU A 83 3.01 5.24 13.22
C LEU A 83 1.54 4.92 12.98
N ASP A 84 0.65 5.59 13.69
CA ASP A 84 -0.79 5.42 13.56
C ASP A 84 -1.43 6.77 13.23
N TYR A 85 -2.08 6.87 12.07
CA TYR A 85 -2.68 8.12 11.59
C TYR A 85 -4.09 7.89 11.06
N HIS A 86 -4.90 8.95 11.09
CA HIS A 86 -6.12 8.99 10.30
C HIS A 86 -5.81 8.99 8.79
N TRP A 87 -6.72 8.42 8.01
CA TRP A 87 -6.61 8.41 6.55
C TRP A 87 -7.97 8.56 5.88
N GLU A 88 -7.93 8.98 4.62
CA GLU A 88 -9.10 9.05 3.74
C GLU A 88 -8.71 8.69 2.30
N LEU A 89 -9.63 8.09 1.56
CA LEU A 89 -9.50 7.93 0.12
C LEU A 89 -10.10 9.18 -0.55
N ILE A 90 -9.27 9.98 -1.19
CA ILE A 90 -9.68 11.23 -1.85
C ILE A 90 -9.89 11.02 -3.37
N GLN A 91 -10.30 12.09 -4.05
CA GLN A 91 -10.43 12.11 -5.51
C GLN A 91 -9.11 11.66 -6.17
N ASN A 92 -9.22 10.95 -7.30
CA ASN A 92 -8.11 10.29 -8.01
C ASN A 92 -7.50 9.08 -7.27
N SER A 93 -8.29 8.43 -6.41
CA SER A 93 -7.91 7.18 -5.77
C SER A 93 -6.65 7.31 -4.89
N GLU A 94 -6.34 8.51 -4.42
CA GLU A 94 -5.20 8.76 -3.55
C GLU A 94 -5.56 8.49 -2.09
N ILE A 95 -4.70 7.76 -1.39
CA ILE A 95 -4.82 7.46 0.03
C ILE A 95 -4.07 8.56 0.77
N LYS A 96 -4.83 9.52 1.30
CA LYS A 96 -4.26 10.64 2.05
C LYS A 96 -4.09 10.23 3.51
N VAL A 97 -2.86 10.30 3.99
CA VAL A 97 -2.50 10.04 5.39
C VAL A 97 -2.33 11.38 6.10
N HIS A 98 -3.06 11.58 7.20
CA HIS A 98 -2.99 12.81 8.00
C HIS A 98 -1.80 12.78 8.96
N SER A 99 -0.60 12.62 8.41
CA SER A 99 0.65 12.51 9.16
C SER A 99 1.10 13.84 9.75
N ILE A 100 1.81 13.79 10.87
CA ILE A 100 2.47 14.95 11.48
C ILE A 100 3.88 15.10 10.87
N PRO A 101 4.21 16.20 10.16
CA PRO A 101 5.47 16.32 9.41
C PRO A 101 6.74 16.07 10.22
N LYS A 102 6.75 16.49 11.49
CA LYS A 102 7.90 16.30 12.40
C LYS A 102 8.15 14.83 12.76
N GLU A 103 7.10 14.03 12.88
CA GLU A 103 7.22 12.61 13.23
C GLU A 103 7.75 11.78 12.07
N ILE A 104 7.46 12.20 10.83
CA ILE A 104 7.85 11.48 9.63
C ILE A 104 9.16 11.98 9.02
N GLU A 105 9.81 13.01 9.59
CA GLU A 105 10.93 13.72 8.96
C GLU A 105 12.08 12.81 8.48
N TYR A 106 12.33 11.73 9.22
CA TYR A 106 13.39 10.73 8.97
C TYR A 106 12.83 9.33 8.68
N LYS A 107 11.55 9.24 8.33
CA LYS A 107 10.86 7.97 8.06
C LYS A 107 10.62 7.81 6.57
N PHE A 108 10.46 6.57 6.11
CA PHE A 108 10.22 6.27 4.70
C PHE A 108 8.92 6.90 4.20
N LEU A 109 7.93 7.07 5.09
CA LEU A 109 6.65 7.71 4.81
C LEU A 109 6.80 9.15 4.28
N LYS A 110 7.89 9.85 4.59
CA LYS A 110 8.15 11.19 4.05
C LYS A 110 8.24 11.16 2.53
N ASP A 111 7.51 12.04 1.86
CA ASP A 111 7.42 12.14 0.40
C ASP A 111 6.93 10.84 -0.29
N LEU A 112 6.21 9.98 0.44
CA LEU A 112 5.51 8.83 -0.12
C LEU A 112 4.06 9.22 -0.41
N VAL A 113 3.64 9.07 -1.66
CA VAL A 113 2.23 9.21 -2.06
C VAL A 113 1.66 7.83 -2.34
N LEU A 114 0.54 7.48 -1.72
CA LEU A 114 -0.12 6.18 -1.88
C LEU A 114 -1.36 6.34 -2.77
N LYS A 115 -1.54 5.44 -3.74
CA LYS A 115 -2.69 5.45 -4.65
C LYS A 115 -3.25 4.05 -4.85
N MET A 116 -4.57 3.97 -5.01
CA MET A 116 -5.26 2.81 -5.54
C MET A 116 -5.20 2.85 -7.07
N GLU A 117 -4.65 1.80 -7.66
CA GLU A 117 -4.59 1.60 -9.11
C GLU A 117 -4.94 0.16 -9.44
N ASN A 118 -6.02 -0.05 -10.20
CA ASN A 118 -6.48 -1.39 -10.61
C ASN A 118 -6.63 -2.37 -9.42
N GLY A 119 -7.17 -1.88 -8.30
CA GLY A 119 -7.37 -2.67 -7.07
C GLY A 119 -6.09 -2.97 -6.27
N LYS A 120 -4.98 -2.30 -6.58
CA LYS A 120 -3.69 -2.44 -5.88
C LYS A 120 -3.27 -1.12 -5.24
N ILE A 121 -2.55 -1.19 -4.13
CA ILE A 121 -1.91 -0.02 -3.52
C ILE A 121 -0.54 0.17 -4.15
N ILE A 122 -0.33 1.36 -4.72
CA ILE A 122 0.91 1.79 -5.35
C ILE A 122 1.47 2.98 -4.59
N GLY A 123 2.71 2.86 -4.13
CA GLY A 123 3.49 3.94 -3.55
C GLY A 123 4.35 4.63 -4.59
N TYR A 124 4.32 5.96 -4.58
CA TYR A 124 5.18 6.84 -5.36
C TYR A 124 6.10 7.58 -4.40
N LYS A 125 7.36 7.15 -4.33
CA LYS A 125 8.37 7.73 -3.43
C LYS A 125 9.24 8.70 -4.22
N LYS A 126 9.28 9.97 -3.81
CA LYS A 126 10.27 10.92 -4.32
C LYS A 126 11.66 10.57 -3.78
N LEU A 127 12.60 10.38 -4.69
CA LEU A 127 14.02 10.17 -4.39
C LEU A 127 14.77 11.50 -4.41
N TRP A 128 15.92 11.54 -3.75
CA TRP A 128 16.84 12.68 -3.68
C TRP A 128 17.20 13.29 -5.06
N ASN A 129 17.28 12.47 -6.11
CA ASN A 129 17.56 12.90 -7.48
C ASN A 129 16.33 13.39 -8.27
N LYS A 130 15.21 13.69 -7.58
CA LYS A 130 13.90 14.09 -8.17
C LYS A 130 13.24 13.01 -9.03
N LYS A 131 13.78 11.80 -9.12
CA LYS A 131 13.07 10.67 -9.72
C LYS A 131 12.05 10.13 -8.73
N THR A 132 10.95 9.58 -9.25
CA THR A 132 9.93 8.91 -8.45
C THR A 132 10.08 7.41 -8.63
N SER A 133 10.20 6.68 -7.51
CA SER A 133 10.14 5.23 -7.50
C SER A 133 8.69 4.77 -7.34
N ARG A 134 8.30 3.75 -8.11
CA ARG A 134 6.98 3.12 -8.02
C ARG A 134 7.11 1.79 -7.27
N ILE A 135 6.30 1.61 -6.23
CA ILE A 135 6.35 0.47 -5.32
C ILE A 135 4.95 -0.15 -5.24
N GLU A 136 4.82 -1.44 -5.51
CA GLU A 136 3.55 -2.15 -5.40
C GLU A 136 3.46 -2.84 -4.04
N PHE A 137 2.42 -2.54 -3.28
CA PHE A 137 2.15 -3.22 -2.01
C PHE A 137 1.24 -4.42 -2.25
N LYS A 138 1.69 -5.57 -1.77
CA LYS A 138 0.93 -6.82 -1.86
C LYS A 138 0.06 -6.98 -0.63
N ASN A 139 -1.19 -7.37 -0.82
CA ASN A 139 -2.05 -7.77 0.28
C ASN A 139 -1.44 -8.99 0.98
N THR A 140 -1.37 -8.96 2.30
CA THR A 140 -0.92 -10.07 3.12
C THR A 140 -1.92 -10.34 4.23
N LYS A 141 -2.25 -11.61 4.43
CA LYS A 141 -3.00 -12.09 5.60
C LYS A 141 -2.08 -12.46 6.77
N LEU A 142 -0.77 -12.41 6.56
CA LEU A 142 0.25 -12.79 7.52
C LEU A 142 0.74 -11.53 8.24
N LEU A 143 0.21 -11.28 9.44
CA LEU A 143 0.86 -10.69 10.61
C LEU A 143 -0.01 -10.97 11.84
#